data_AF-A0A4V2E6N3-F1
#
_entry.id   AF-A0A4V2E6N3-F1
#
_cell.length_a   1.000
_cell.length_b   1.000
_cell.length_c   1.000
_cell.angle_alpha   90.00
_cell.angle_beta   90.00
_cell.angle_gamma   90.00
#
_symmetry.space_group_name_H-M   'P 1'
#
loop_
_entity.id
_entity.type
_entity.pdbx_description
1 polymer ?
#
loop_
_entity_poly.entity_id
_entity_poly.type
_entity_poly.pdbx_seq_one_letter_code
_entity_poly.pdbx_strand_id
1 'polypeptide(L)'
;MSVKAMMANILQDQMRLRGVHALTPSDYEEIVELVIEQLRELELSWAAKELVDKREPARANLRQSEEARRNSAKRPAHVLAG
;
A
#
# COMPACT_ATOMS: atom_id res chain seq x y z
N MET A 1 -11.31 -21.43 15.94
CA MET A 1 -10.91 -21.79 14.57
C MET A 1 -10.28 -20.55 13.94
N SER A 2 -9.04 -20.62 13.45
CA SER A 2 -8.34 -19.45 12.87
C SER A 2 -8.76 -19.23 11.41
N VAL A 3 -8.60 -17.99 10.92
CA VAL A 3 -8.85 -17.67 9.49
C VAL A 3 -7.97 -18.53 8.57
N LYS A 4 -6.70 -18.73 8.93
CA LYS A 4 -5.79 -19.62 8.20
C LYS A 4 -6.33 -21.05 8.09
N ALA A 5 -6.79 -21.62 9.21
CA ALA A 5 -7.37 -22.97 9.21
C ALA A 5 -8.65 -23.06 8.38
N MET A 6 -9.49 -22.02 8.42
CA MET A 6 -10.68 -21.94 7.57
C MET A 6 -10.31 -21.91 6.07
N MET A 7 -9.32 -21.11 5.69
CA MET A 7 -8.83 -21.03 4.31
C MET A 7 -8.24 -22.37 3.84
N ALA A 8 -7.48 -23.06 4.69
CA ALA A 8 -6.90 -24.37 4.37
C ALA A 8 -7.99 -25.42 4.14
N ASN A 9 -9.03 -25.43 4.99
CA ASN A 9 -10.18 -26.31 4.81
C ASN A 9 -10.93 -26.03 3.50
N ILE A 10 -11.18 -24.76 3.19
CA ILE A 10 -11.80 -24.36 1.91
C ILE A 10 -10.96 -24.85 0.74
N LEU A 11 -9.64 -24.64 0.77
CA LEU A 11 -8.73 -25.09 -0.28
C LEU A 11 -8.76 -26.61 -0.44
N GLN A 12 -8.71 -27.35 0.67
CA GLN A 12 -8.79 -28.80 0.69
C GLN A 12 -10.09 -29.31 0.05
N ASP A 13 -11.23 -28.75 0.42
CA ASP A 13 -12.53 -29.14 -0.15
C ASP A 13 -12.58 -28.87 -1.65
N GLN A 14 -12.07 -27.71 -2.08
CA GLN A 14 -12.02 -27.35 -3.49
C GLN A 14 -11.11 -28.26 -4.31
N MET A 15 -9.96 -28.66 -3.77
CA MET A 15 -9.02 -29.57 -4.45
C MET A 15 -9.59 -30.98 -4.54
N ARG A 16 -10.24 -31.47 -3.47
CA ARG A 16 -10.93 -32.76 -3.47
C ARG A 16 -12.07 -32.82 -4.49
N LEU A 17 -12.87 -31.75 -4.62
CA LEU A 17 -13.92 -31.65 -5.63
C LEU A 17 -13.38 -31.75 -7.07
N ARG A 18 -12.09 -31.46 -7.28
CA ARG A 18 -11.40 -31.55 -8.57
C ARG A 18 -10.59 -32.84 -8.73
N GLY A 19 -10.74 -33.81 -7.82
CA GLY A 19 -10.06 -35.10 -7.85
C GLY A 19 -8.62 -35.10 -7.34
N VAL A 20 -8.17 -34.01 -6.69
CA VAL A 20 -6.85 -33.95 -6.08
C VAL A 20 -6.92 -34.55 -4.68
N HIS A 21 -6.27 -35.70 -4.50
CA HIS A 21 -6.25 -36.45 -3.24
C HIS A 21 -4.85 -36.72 -2.69
N ALA A 22 -3.80 -36.34 -3.44
CA ALA A 22 -2.41 -36.60 -3.07
C ALA A 22 -1.86 -35.66 -1.98
N LEU A 23 -2.52 -34.50 -1.77
CA LEU A 23 -2.06 -33.49 -0.81
C LEU A 23 -2.53 -33.84 0.61
N THR A 24 -1.59 -33.72 1.54
CA THR A 24 -1.77 -33.82 2.98
C THR A 24 -2.38 -32.54 3.56
N PRO A 25 -2.93 -32.58 4.79
CA PRO A 25 -3.41 -31.37 5.48
C PRO A 25 -2.34 -30.26 5.58
N SER A 26 -1.08 -30.61 5.84
CA SER A 26 0.01 -29.63 5.94
C SER A 26 0.30 -28.93 4.61
N ASP A 27 0.13 -29.61 3.48
CA ASP A 27 0.34 -29.00 2.17
C ASP A 27 -0.66 -27.85 1.95
N TYR A 28 -1.91 -28.01 2.37
CA TYR A 28 -2.91 -26.94 2.28
C TYR A 28 -2.59 -25.77 3.22
N GLU A 29 -2.06 -26.04 4.41
CA GLU A 29 -1.64 -25.01 5.35
C GLU A 29 -0.45 -24.20 4.82
N GLU A 30 0.52 -24.85 4.17
CA GLU A 30 1.66 -24.18 3.51
C GLU A 30 1.20 -23.34 2.32
N ILE A 31 0.34 -23.87 1.45
CA ILE A 31 -0.20 -23.11 0.32
C ILE A 31 -0.92 -21.85 0.82
N VAL A 32 -1.74 -21.97 1.87
CA VAL A 32 -2.44 -20.81 2.45
C VAL A 32 -1.48 -19.81 3.06
N GLU A 33 -0.40 -20.26 3.72
CA GLU A 33 0.63 -19.36 4.23
C GLU A 33 1.26 -18.52 3.11
N LEU A 34 1.62 -19.17 2.00
CA LEU A 34 2.17 -18.49 0.83
C LEU A 34 1.20 -17.44 0.25
N VAL A 35 -0.09 -17.77 0.18
CA VAL A 35 -1.12 -16.82 -0.27
C VAL A 35 -1.23 -15.63 0.68
N ILE A 36 -1.20 -15.84 1.99
CA ILE A 36 -1.26 -14.77 2.99
C ILE A 36 -0.05 -13.83 2.86
N GLU A 37 1.15 -14.37 2.68
CA GLU A 37 2.35 -13.56 2.51
C GLU A 37 2.32 -12.73 1.22
N GLN A 38 1.83 -13.30 0.11
CA GLN A 38 1.66 -12.54 -1.14
C GLN A 38 0.60 -11.43 -1.01
N LEU A 39 -0.49 -11.66 -0.27
CA LEU A 39 -1.49 -10.63 0.01
C LEU A 39 -0.90 -9.50 0.86
N ARG A 40 -0.10 -9.82 1.88
CA ARG A 40 0.60 -8.81 2.69
C ARG A 40 1.55 -7.97 1.85
N GLU A 41 2.34 -8.60 0.98
CA GLU A 41 3.25 -7.89 0.09
C GLU A 41 2.49 -6.94 -0.85
N LEU A 42 1.34 -7.36 -1.36
CA LEU A 42 0.47 -6.53 -2.20
C LEU A 42 -0.10 -5.33 -1.43
N GLU A 43 -0.62 -5.55 -0.22
CA GLU A 43 -1.14 -4.50 0.66
C GLU A 43 -0.06 -3.46 0.99
N LEU A 44 1.16 -3.90 1.31
CA LEU A 44 2.30 -3.03 1.57
C LEU A 44 2.70 -2.23 0.32
N SER A 45 2.69 -2.87 -0.85
CA SER A 45 2.99 -2.22 -2.13
C SER A 45 1.98 -1.11 -2.46
N TRP A 46 0.70 -1.34 -2.19
CA TRP A 46 -0.34 -0.33 -2.36
C TRP A 46 -0.21 0.81 -1.37
N ALA A 47 0.04 0.51 -0.09
CA ALA A 47 0.27 1.54 0.93
C ALA A 47 1.49 2.40 0.59
N ALA A 48 2.59 1.79 0.12
CA ALA A 48 3.78 2.52 -0.31
C ALA A 48 3.47 3.45 -1.49
N LYS A 49 2.72 2.98 -2.49
CA LYS A 49 2.31 3.80 -3.64
C LYS A 49 1.43 4.97 -3.20
N GLU A 50 0.44 4.74 -2.35
CA GLU A 50 -0.44 5.79 -1.83
C GLU A 50 0.34 6.88 -1.06
N LEU A 51 1.35 6.48 -0.28
CA LEU A 51 2.24 7.42 0.41
C LEU A 51 3.08 8.25 -0.56
N VAL A 52 3.57 7.68 -1.65
CA VAL A 52 4.30 8.41 -2.69
C VAL A 52 3.38 9.41 -3.40
N ASP A 53 2.19 8.96 -3.81
CA ASP A 53 1.22 9.79 -4.51
C ASP A 53 0.75 10.98 -3.66
N LYS A 54 0.64 10.80 -2.33
CA LYS A 54 0.32 11.90 -1.39
C LYS A 54 1.50 12.84 -1.12
N ARG A 55 2.74 12.39 -1.26
CA ARG A 55 3.95 13.18 -0.94
C ARG A 55 4.31 14.19 -2.04
N GLU A 56 4.01 13.90 -3.30
CA GLU A 56 4.26 14.83 -4.42
C GLU A 56 3.53 16.18 -4.28
N PRO A 57 2.19 16.23 -4.08
CA PRO A 57 1.48 17.50 -3.93
C PRO A 57 1.94 18.26 -2.67
N ALA A 58 2.25 17.57 -1.57
CA ALA A 58 2.79 18.20 -0.37
C ALA A 58 4.15 18.88 -0.62
N ARG A 59 5.04 18.24 -1.38
CA ARG A 59 6.34 18.82 -1.76
C ARG A 59 6.21 19.99 -2.73
N ALA A 60 5.27 19.92 -3.67
CA ALA A 60 4.99 21.01 -4.60
C ALA A 60 4.46 22.25 -3.86
N ASN A 61 3.51 22.05 -2.94
CA ASN A 61 2.94 23.12 -2.13
C ASN A 61 3.99 23.80 -1.23
N LEU A 62 4.90 23.01 -0.63
CA LEU A 62 5.98 23.55 0.20
C LEU A 62 6.90 24.46 -0.63
N ARG A 63 7.33 24.01 -1.82
CA ARG A 63 8.19 24.79 -2.72
C ARG A 63 7.53 26.09 -3.17
N GLN A 64 6.25 26.05 -3.54
CA GLN A 64 5.50 27.26 -3.92
C GLN A 64 5.40 28.25 -2.75
N SER A 65 5.19 27.77 -1.52
CA SER A 65 5.13 28.62 -0.33
C SER A 65 6.47 29.29 0.00
N GLU A 66 7.59 28.57 -0.20
CA GLU A 66 8.95 29.11 -0.01
C GLU A 66 9.31 30.14 -1.08
N GLU A 67 8.92 29.88 -2.33
CA GLU A 67 9.14 30.80 -3.44
C GLU A 67 8.29 32.07 -3.31
N ALA A 68 7.03 31.96 -2.89
CA ALA A 68 6.18 33.10 -2.57
C ALA A 68 6.76 33.97 -1.44
N ARG A 69 7.29 33.35 -0.38
CA ARG A 69 7.99 34.07 0.71
C ARG A 69 9.25 34.78 0.21
N ARG A 70 10.04 34.12 -0.62
CA ARG A 70 11.27 34.69 -1.18
C ARG A 70 10.99 35.86 -2.13
N ASN A 71 9.92 35.79 -2.90
CA ASN A 71 9.49 36.87 -3.80
C ASN A 71 8.86 38.04 -3.04
N SER A 72 8.13 37.78 -1.95
CA SER A 72 7.63 38.83 -1.04
C SER A 72 8.77 39.57 -0.33
N ALA A 73 9.84 38.87 0.06
CA ALA A 73 11.00 39.46 0.71
C ALA A 73 11.90 40.28 -0.25
N LYS A 74 11.73 40.11 -1.57
CA LYS A 74 12.47 40.84 -2.61
C LYS A 74 11.75 42.10 -3.11
N ARG A 75 10.50 42.35 -2.71
CA ARG A 75 9.80 43.61 -3.08
C ARG A 75 10.30 44.75 -2.17
N PRO A 76 11.00 45.77 -2.70
CA PRO A 76 11.41 46.92 -1.90
C PRO A 76 10.19 47.77 -1.54
N ALA A 77 10.19 48.36 -0.34
CA ALA A 77 9.10 49.17 0.22
C ALA A 77 8.91 50.55 -0.46
N HIS A 78 9.22 50.68 -1.75
CA HIS A 78 9.03 51.91 -2.53
C HIS A 78 7.80 51.79 -3.45
N VAL A 79 6.62 51.55 -2.87
CA VAL A 79 5.34 51.90 -3.51
C VAL A 79 4.36 52.36 -2.42
N LEU A 80 4.75 53.39 -1.66
CA LEU A 80 3.85 54.26 -0.90
C LEU A 80 4.41 55.68 -0.94
N ALA A 81 4.44 56.25 -2.13
CA ALA A 81 4.53 57.69 -2.32
C ALA A 81 3.47 58.05 -3.37
N GLY A 82 2.40 58.69 -2.90
CA GLY A 82 1.23 59.12 -3.65
C GLY A 82 0.29 59.79 -2.67
#